data_AF-A0A4R3N7Y3-F1
#
_entry.id   AF-A0A4R3N7Y3-F1
#
_cell.length_a   1.000
_cell.length_b   1.000
_cell.length_c   1.000
_cell.angle_alpha   90.00
_cell.angle_beta   90.00
_cell.angle_gamma   90.00
#
_symmetry.space_group_name_H-M   'P 1'
#
loop_
_entity.id
_entity.type
_entity.pdbx_description
1 polymer ?
#
loop_
_entity_poly.entity_id
_entity_poly.type
_entity_poly.pdbx_seq_one_letter_code
_entity_poly.pdbx_strand_id
1 'polypeptide(L)'
;MKYFKMIALIVCWLFLLDMTVLAQPARDSMIKAEKGFLNLESHDFDQNEIILLNGEWEFYWEEFLFPEDFLTPSGKQRDSGNTDYIHVPVDWQFHKQDGQTLPREGYATYRLVIQLAKEEVGEMKAIYMPEVATAYSLWINGERKLSSGQIGTNRDEMIPKNVPQVVYFQPDSEQVELVIQVSDFYQRKSGLWDSIRLGEPEGIALFRERRVAVELIVAGSLVVMGLYHISLFLFRRKERASLFFGAVCVSVAFRKLLLGEMLLIRFFPDIPWELSAKMEYLGAILGILFFVLFVYTQYPEDMSRPVKHLFVWIEGLIAIFVLLTPARIYTTFIVPIQVTALLIFVYLVVVYMKALKNKRNGALLNGVAMIFFFVMTLNDVLYYNHLTHTGETVSFGILFFLLVHSLNLSAKFSRAFSKIEVLSGHLQKLNLSLEQQVKDRTRELENSNRQLQQANLKLQEMDHSRRRLLTNIAHELGTPLSSIQG
;
A
#
# COMPACT_ATOMS: atom_id res chain seq x y z
N MET A 1 3.36 -12.46 -22.99
CA MET A 1 1.88 -12.42 -23.02
C MET A 1 1.22 -13.59 -22.27
N LYS A 2 1.60 -14.86 -22.46
CA LYS A 2 1.00 -16.00 -21.70
C LYS A 2 1.10 -15.85 -20.17
N TYR A 3 2.30 -15.54 -19.65
CA TYR A 3 2.52 -15.34 -18.21
C TYR A 3 1.80 -14.11 -17.64
N PHE A 4 1.55 -13.09 -18.46
CA PHE A 4 0.81 -11.89 -18.04
C PHE A 4 -0.66 -12.20 -17.77
N LYS A 5 -1.31 -13.01 -18.63
CA LYS A 5 -2.68 -13.47 -18.37
C LYS A 5 -2.77 -14.31 -17.10
N MET A 6 -1.83 -15.22 -16.89
CA MET A 6 -1.80 -16.09 -15.70
C MET A 6 -1.63 -15.29 -14.40
N ILE A 7 -0.76 -14.28 -14.40
CA ILE A 7 -0.50 -13.49 -13.21
C ILE A 7 -1.60 -12.45 -12.97
N ALA A 8 -2.15 -11.84 -14.02
CA ALA A 8 -3.35 -11.01 -13.90
C ALA A 8 -4.53 -11.84 -13.36
N LEU A 9 -4.67 -13.11 -13.79
CA LEU A 9 -5.64 -14.04 -13.22
C LEU A 9 -5.35 -14.35 -11.75
N ILE A 10 -4.09 -14.50 -11.32
CA ILE A 10 -3.76 -14.71 -9.90
C ILE A 10 -4.10 -13.48 -9.07
N VAL A 11 -3.80 -12.26 -9.53
CA VAL A 11 -4.12 -11.04 -8.76
C VAL A 11 -5.62 -10.74 -8.78
N CYS A 12 -6.29 -10.94 -9.92
CA CYS A 12 -7.75 -10.91 -9.97
C CYS A 12 -8.35 -12.00 -9.06
N TRP A 13 -7.75 -13.18 -8.98
CA TRP A 13 -8.20 -14.25 -8.09
C TRP A 13 -7.95 -13.93 -6.61
N LEU A 14 -6.83 -13.29 -6.26
CA LEU A 14 -6.56 -12.80 -4.90
C LEU A 14 -7.51 -11.65 -4.50
N PHE A 15 -7.79 -10.73 -5.42
CA PHE A 15 -8.77 -9.66 -5.24
C PHE A 15 -10.20 -10.20 -5.13
N LEU A 16 -10.56 -11.19 -5.96
CA LEU A 16 -11.84 -11.88 -5.88
C LEU A 16 -11.94 -12.74 -4.61
N LEU A 17 -10.85 -13.37 -4.17
CA LEU A 17 -10.77 -14.09 -2.91
C LEU A 17 -11.09 -13.17 -1.74
N ASP A 18 -10.50 -11.97 -1.69
CA ASP A 18 -10.80 -11.00 -0.64
C ASP A 18 -12.25 -10.54 -0.69
N MET A 19 -12.76 -10.21 -1.89
CA MET A 19 -14.18 -9.87 -2.07
C MET A 19 -15.11 -11.03 -1.67
N THR A 20 -14.72 -12.30 -1.82
CA THR A 20 -15.53 -13.47 -1.40
C THR A 20 -15.31 -13.92 0.05
N VAL A 21 -14.15 -13.62 0.64
CA VAL A 21 -13.79 -13.98 2.02
C VAL A 21 -14.29 -12.90 2.98
N LEU A 22 -14.28 -11.64 2.57
CA LEU A 22 -14.91 -10.51 3.26
C LEU A 22 -16.40 -10.40 2.95
N ALA A 23 -16.85 -10.76 1.74
CA ALA A 23 -18.26 -11.07 1.52
C ALA A 23 -18.55 -12.49 1.99
N GLN A 24 -18.49 -12.72 3.31
CA GLN A 24 -19.63 -13.44 3.84
C GLN A 24 -20.84 -12.63 3.39
N PRO A 25 -21.83 -13.22 2.70
CA PRO A 25 -23.11 -12.58 2.63
C PRO A 25 -23.56 -12.53 4.08
N ALA A 26 -23.27 -11.42 4.77
CA ALA A 26 -24.34 -10.78 5.50
C ALA A 26 -25.43 -10.72 4.44
N ARG A 27 -26.40 -11.63 4.52
CA ARG A 27 -27.65 -11.39 3.84
C ARG A 27 -27.96 -9.96 4.27
N ASP A 28 -28.07 -9.06 3.30
CA ASP A 28 -28.85 -7.84 3.51
C ASP A 28 -30.26 -8.39 3.71
N SER A 29 -30.46 -8.97 4.89
CA SER A 29 -31.61 -9.74 5.24
C SER A 29 -32.71 -8.69 5.32
N MET A 30 -33.93 -9.09 5.01
CA MET A 30 -35.10 -8.25 5.29
C MET A 30 -35.22 -7.88 6.79
N ILE A 31 -34.29 -8.35 7.62
CA ILE A 31 -34.22 -8.14 9.06
C ILE A 31 -33.40 -6.88 9.31
N LYS A 32 -34.10 -5.80 9.61
CA LYS A 32 -33.53 -4.54 10.07
C LYS A 32 -34.19 -4.15 11.38
N ALA A 33 -33.46 -3.42 12.21
CA ALA A 33 -34.04 -2.81 13.39
C ALA A 33 -35.04 -1.75 12.95
N GLU A 34 -36.22 -1.76 13.55
CA GLU A 34 -37.26 -0.75 13.34
C GLU A 34 -37.64 -0.19 14.71
N LYS A 35 -37.51 1.12 14.86
CA LYS A 35 -37.83 1.84 16.11
C LYS A 35 -37.23 1.19 17.38
N GLY A 36 -35.95 0.84 17.34
CA GLY A 36 -35.26 0.26 18.50
C GLY A 36 -35.56 -1.21 18.77
N PHE A 37 -36.29 -1.89 17.88
CA PHE A 37 -36.59 -3.32 18.02
C PHE A 37 -36.11 -4.12 16.81
N LEU A 38 -35.46 -5.25 17.05
CA LEU A 38 -35.00 -6.19 16.02
C LEU A 38 -35.64 -7.56 16.28
N ASN A 39 -36.49 -8.03 15.38
CA ASN A 39 -37.13 -9.33 15.51
C ASN A 39 -36.34 -10.46 14.82
N LEU A 40 -35.82 -11.39 15.61
CA LEU A 40 -35.12 -12.61 15.21
C LEU A 40 -35.84 -13.89 15.68
N GLU A 41 -37.10 -13.80 16.12
CA GLU A 41 -37.85 -14.93 16.69
C GLU A 41 -38.00 -16.12 15.72
N SER A 42 -38.04 -15.83 14.42
CA SER A 42 -38.14 -16.85 13.37
C SER A 42 -36.79 -17.17 12.70
N HIS A 43 -35.70 -16.63 13.24
CA HIS A 43 -34.37 -16.78 12.69
C HIS A 43 -33.62 -17.90 13.43
N ASP A 44 -33.13 -18.86 12.67
CA ASP A 44 -32.29 -19.96 13.14
C ASP A 44 -30.83 -19.56 12.91
N PHE A 45 -30.01 -19.52 13.97
CA PHE A 45 -28.60 -19.15 13.86
C PHE A 45 -27.79 -20.31 13.28
N ASP A 46 -27.44 -20.25 11.99
CA ASP A 46 -26.41 -21.14 11.44
C ASP A 46 -25.02 -20.76 12.00
N GLN A 47 -24.14 -21.74 12.23
CA GLN A 47 -22.82 -21.58 12.87
C GLN A 47 -21.93 -20.53 12.20
N ASN A 48 -22.15 -20.24 10.92
CA ASN A 48 -21.37 -19.26 10.15
C ASN A 48 -22.17 -18.01 9.75
N GLU A 49 -23.44 -17.90 10.16
CA GLU A 49 -24.27 -16.74 9.86
C GLU A 49 -23.95 -15.58 10.80
N ILE A 50 -23.90 -14.38 10.23
CA ILE A 50 -23.65 -13.14 10.96
C ILE A 50 -24.74 -12.15 10.59
N ILE A 51 -25.44 -11.68 11.60
CA ILE A 51 -26.53 -10.73 11.49
C ILE A 51 -25.97 -9.33 11.72
N LEU A 52 -26.25 -8.42 10.79
CA LEU A 52 -25.96 -7.00 10.98
C LEU A 52 -27.07 -6.38 11.81
N LEU A 53 -26.72 -5.70 12.91
CA LEU A 53 -27.68 -4.98 13.74
C LEU A 53 -28.04 -3.60 13.14
N ASN A 54 -28.23 -3.56 11.82
CA ASN A 54 -28.51 -2.34 11.08
C ASN A 54 -29.99 -1.97 11.18
N GLY A 55 -30.30 -0.68 11.12
CA GLY A 55 -31.68 -0.18 11.16
C GLY A 55 -31.84 1.01 12.09
N GLU A 56 -33.07 1.28 12.50
CA GLU A 56 -33.42 2.36 13.41
C GLU A 56 -33.24 1.92 14.87
N TRP A 57 -32.36 2.60 15.59
CA TRP A 57 -32.13 2.43 17.02
C TRP A 57 -32.76 3.59 17.78
N GLU A 58 -33.17 3.37 19.03
CA GLU A 58 -33.52 4.48 19.94
C GLU A 58 -32.26 5.33 20.17
N PHE A 59 -32.43 6.65 20.16
CA PHE A 59 -31.33 7.60 20.22
C PHE A 59 -31.63 8.75 21.18
N TYR A 60 -30.66 9.03 22.05
CA TYR A 60 -30.76 10.03 23.10
C TYR A 60 -29.53 10.94 23.02
N TRP A 61 -29.70 12.09 22.39
CA TRP A 61 -28.63 13.08 22.20
C TRP A 61 -28.29 13.81 23.50
N GLU A 62 -27.00 13.92 23.83
CA GLU A 62 -26.49 14.57 25.04
C GLU A 62 -27.06 13.98 26.35
N GLU A 63 -27.39 12.69 26.33
CA GLU A 63 -27.85 11.95 27.50
C GLU A 63 -27.06 10.64 27.64
N PHE A 64 -26.45 10.43 28.81
CA PHE A 64 -25.93 9.12 29.21
C PHE A 64 -26.96 8.41 30.06
N LEU A 65 -27.76 7.55 29.42
CA LEU A 65 -28.77 6.73 30.07
C LEU A 65 -28.19 5.35 30.35
N PHE A 66 -28.41 4.86 31.57
CA PHE A 66 -28.06 3.52 31.98
C PHE A 66 -29.27 2.59 31.79
N PRO A 67 -29.07 1.26 31.74
CA PRO A 67 -30.17 0.30 31.61
C PRO A 67 -31.30 0.52 32.63
N GLU A 68 -30.96 0.94 33.85
CA GLU A 68 -31.93 1.21 34.92
C GLU A 68 -32.83 2.43 34.62
N ASP A 69 -32.37 3.40 33.81
CA ASP A 69 -33.13 4.60 33.46
C ASP A 69 -34.30 4.31 32.50
N PHE A 70 -34.23 3.17 31.78
CA PHE A 70 -35.28 2.66 30.91
C PHE A 70 -36.35 1.86 31.68
N LEU A 71 -36.22 1.75 33.00
CA LEU A 71 -37.18 1.08 33.86
C LEU A 71 -37.95 2.10 34.72
N THR A 72 -39.23 1.85 34.95
CA THR A 72 -40.03 2.54 35.96
C THR A 72 -39.60 2.08 37.35
N PRO A 73 -39.94 2.81 38.42
CA PRO A 73 -39.74 2.36 39.80
C PRO A 73 -40.42 1.00 40.12
N SER A 74 -41.37 0.58 39.29
CA SER A 74 -42.06 -0.71 39.35
C SER A 74 -41.43 -1.79 38.45
N GLY A 75 -40.28 -1.52 37.83
CA GLY A 75 -39.54 -2.43 36.96
C GLY A 75 -40.17 -2.65 35.57
N LYS A 76 -41.08 -1.78 35.13
CA LYS A 76 -41.67 -1.82 33.78
C LYS A 76 -40.89 -0.92 32.83
N GLN A 77 -40.92 -1.21 31.55
CA GLN A 77 -40.25 -0.35 30.56
C GLN A 77 -40.85 1.06 30.58
N ARG A 78 -39.99 2.07 30.75
CA ARG A 78 -40.36 3.48 30.78
C ARG A 78 -40.39 4.02 29.37
N ASP A 79 -41.54 4.54 28.96
CA ASP A 79 -41.64 5.31 27.72
C ASP A 79 -41.01 6.70 27.99
N SER A 80 -39.87 7.00 27.36
CA SER A 80 -39.11 8.21 27.68
C SER A 80 -39.81 9.50 27.23
N GLY A 81 -40.92 9.40 26.49
CA GLY A 81 -41.77 10.50 26.05
C GLY A 81 -41.17 11.40 24.97
N ASN A 82 -39.87 11.24 24.66
CA ASN A 82 -39.13 12.03 23.68
C ASN A 82 -38.07 11.19 22.94
N THR A 83 -38.39 9.92 22.64
CA THR A 83 -37.48 9.00 21.96
C THR A 83 -37.30 9.40 20.49
N ASP A 84 -36.07 9.79 20.13
CA ASP A 84 -35.67 9.94 18.74
C ASP A 84 -35.14 8.60 18.20
N TYR A 85 -35.07 8.45 16.88
CA TYR A 85 -34.59 7.24 16.23
C TYR A 85 -33.54 7.57 15.19
N ILE A 86 -32.38 6.94 15.31
CA ILE A 86 -31.26 7.13 14.39
C ILE A 86 -30.99 5.84 13.62
N HIS A 87 -30.63 5.98 12.34
CA HIS A 87 -30.22 4.84 11.54
C HIS A 87 -28.77 4.45 11.87
N VAL A 88 -28.53 3.21 12.26
CA VAL A 88 -27.18 2.65 12.48
C VAL A 88 -26.89 1.65 11.35
N PRO A 89 -25.71 1.70 10.70
CA PRO A 89 -24.62 2.64 10.94
C PRO A 89 -24.82 4.02 10.29
N VAL A 90 -24.49 5.07 11.02
CA VAL A 90 -24.37 6.44 10.48
C VAL A 90 -23.43 7.27 11.34
N ASP A 91 -22.77 8.25 10.72
CA ASP A 91 -22.16 9.34 11.47
C ASP A 91 -23.29 10.27 11.97
N TRP A 92 -23.41 10.47 13.29
CA TRP A 92 -24.56 11.18 13.86
C TRP A 92 -24.69 12.61 13.37
N GLN A 93 -23.63 13.21 12.82
CA GLN A 93 -23.68 14.56 12.24
C GLN A 93 -24.66 14.65 11.04
N PHE A 94 -24.97 13.52 10.40
CA PHE A 94 -25.93 13.45 9.31
C PHE A 94 -27.37 13.16 9.78
N HIS A 95 -27.55 12.81 11.06
CA HIS A 95 -28.86 12.71 11.68
C HIS A 95 -29.47 14.11 11.83
N LYS A 96 -30.79 14.20 11.62
CA LYS A 96 -31.53 15.45 11.78
C LYS A 96 -32.50 15.33 12.93
N GLN A 97 -32.21 16.06 14.00
CA GLN A 97 -33.11 16.23 15.13
C GLN A 97 -33.79 17.60 15.00
N ASP A 98 -35.13 17.63 15.02
CA ASP A 98 -35.94 18.84 14.82
C ASP A 98 -35.58 19.66 13.55
N GLY A 99 -35.19 18.95 12.48
CA GLY A 99 -34.81 19.56 11.20
C GLY A 99 -33.40 20.15 11.14
N GLN A 100 -32.64 20.10 12.23
CA GLN A 100 -31.24 20.53 12.30
C GLN A 100 -30.29 19.33 12.37
N THR A 101 -29.14 19.43 11.72
CA THR A 101 -28.07 18.43 11.84
C THR A 101 -27.39 18.55 13.19
N LEU A 102 -27.07 17.40 13.80
CA LEU A 102 -26.31 17.38 15.05
C LEU A 102 -24.88 17.92 14.88
N PRO A 103 -24.29 18.50 15.94
CA PRO A 103 -22.88 18.81 15.93
C PRO A 103 -22.05 17.51 15.86
N ARG A 104 -20.83 17.61 15.33
CA ARG A 104 -19.90 16.47 15.24
C ARG A 104 -19.45 15.96 16.61
N GLU A 105 -19.30 16.90 17.53
CA GLU A 105 -18.82 16.63 18.88
C GLU A 105 -20.01 16.55 19.82
N GLY A 106 -19.93 15.62 20.76
CA GLY A 106 -20.98 15.39 21.72
C GLY A 106 -20.95 13.97 22.24
N TYR A 107 -22.07 13.58 22.82
CA TYR A 107 -22.25 12.28 23.41
C TYR A 107 -23.71 11.87 23.27
N ALA A 108 -23.97 10.57 23.25
CA ALA A 108 -25.32 10.05 23.09
C ALA A 108 -25.43 8.63 23.67
N THR A 109 -26.67 8.24 23.96
CA THR A 109 -27.03 6.84 24.24
C THR A 109 -27.83 6.27 23.08
N TYR A 110 -27.47 5.05 22.68
CA TYR A 110 -28.17 4.23 21.70
C TYR A 110 -28.78 3.03 22.41
N ARG A 111 -30.01 2.65 22.04
CA ARG A 111 -30.66 1.45 22.58
C ARG A 111 -31.31 0.61 21.48
N LEU A 112 -31.11 -0.71 21.58
CA LEU A 112 -31.73 -1.71 20.72
C LEU A 112 -32.18 -2.90 21.56
N VAL A 113 -33.42 -3.34 21.38
CA VAL A 113 -33.93 -4.58 21.92
C VAL A 113 -34.02 -5.62 20.81
N ILE A 114 -33.38 -6.76 21.01
CA ILE A 114 -33.35 -7.88 20.08
C ILE A 114 -34.25 -8.97 20.64
N GLN A 115 -35.23 -9.41 19.85
CA GLN A 115 -36.08 -10.56 20.18
C GLN A 115 -35.51 -11.81 19.50
N LEU A 116 -34.96 -12.72 20.28
CA LEU A 116 -34.42 -14.01 19.83
C LEU A 116 -35.51 -15.08 19.78
N ALA A 117 -35.22 -16.16 19.06
CA ALA A 117 -35.98 -17.40 19.18
C ALA A 117 -35.74 -18.02 20.57
N LYS A 118 -36.72 -18.79 21.06
CA LYS A 118 -36.68 -19.37 22.41
C LYS A 118 -35.54 -20.36 22.59
N GLU A 119 -35.17 -21.03 21.51
CA GLU A 119 -34.09 -22.02 21.45
C GLU A 119 -32.71 -21.38 21.67
N GLU A 120 -32.58 -20.06 21.47
CA GLU A 120 -31.33 -19.32 21.63
C GLU A 120 -31.08 -18.84 23.06
N VAL A 121 -32.07 -18.97 23.94
CA VAL A 121 -31.95 -18.60 25.34
C VAL A 121 -31.06 -19.61 26.07
N GLY A 122 -30.00 -19.12 26.71
CA GLY A 122 -28.99 -19.95 27.34
C GLY A 122 -27.90 -20.43 26.38
N GLU A 123 -27.97 -20.13 25.08
CA GLU A 123 -26.88 -20.43 24.15
C GLU A 123 -25.86 -19.28 24.14
N MET A 124 -24.58 -19.60 23.98
CA MET A 124 -23.55 -18.57 23.93
C MET A 124 -23.67 -17.77 22.63
N LYS A 125 -23.60 -16.45 22.72
CA LYS A 125 -23.63 -15.52 21.59
C LYS A 125 -22.42 -14.60 21.61
N ALA A 126 -22.08 -14.05 20.46
CA ALA A 126 -21.01 -13.09 20.31
C ALA A 126 -21.47 -11.84 19.54
N ILE A 127 -21.04 -10.68 20.01
CA ILE A 127 -21.14 -9.42 19.28
C ILE A 127 -19.74 -8.96 18.91
N TYR A 128 -19.53 -8.67 17.62
CA TYR A 128 -18.37 -7.92 17.16
C TYR A 128 -18.72 -6.43 17.12
N MET A 129 -18.07 -5.68 18.00
CA MET A 129 -18.08 -4.22 18.02
C MET A 129 -17.00 -3.69 17.08
N PRO A 130 -17.36 -2.96 16.00
CA PRO A 130 -16.40 -2.35 15.11
C PRO A 130 -15.73 -1.13 15.75
N GLU A 131 -14.94 -0.40 14.97
CA GLU A 131 -14.40 0.89 15.38
C GLU A 131 -15.54 1.88 15.66
N VAL A 132 -15.59 2.42 16.89
CA VAL A 132 -16.51 3.50 17.29
C VAL A 132 -15.69 4.78 17.47
N ALA A 133 -16.24 5.91 17.03
CA ALA A 133 -15.60 7.20 17.16
C ALA A 133 -16.08 7.92 18.44
N THR A 134 -15.26 8.14 19.48
CA THR A 134 -13.98 7.47 19.78
C THR A 134 -13.93 6.82 21.16
N ALA A 135 -14.97 6.92 21.98
CA ALA A 135 -15.09 6.11 23.19
C ALA A 135 -16.52 5.60 23.35
N TYR A 136 -16.67 4.39 23.89
CA TYR A 136 -17.98 3.83 24.18
C TYR A 136 -17.97 2.91 25.40
N SER A 137 -19.16 2.71 25.96
CA SER A 137 -19.46 1.63 26.89
C SER A 137 -20.69 0.88 26.39
N LEU A 138 -20.66 -0.44 26.47
CA LEU A 138 -21.72 -1.35 26.03
C LEU A 138 -22.24 -2.15 27.22
N TRP A 139 -23.55 -2.08 27.41
CA TRP A 139 -24.32 -2.92 28.32
C TRP A 139 -25.14 -3.93 27.53
N ILE A 140 -25.22 -5.14 28.06
CA ILE A 140 -26.08 -6.21 27.55
C ILE A 140 -26.90 -6.72 28.75
N ASN A 141 -28.22 -6.62 28.66
CA ASN A 141 -29.16 -7.03 29.72
C ASN A 141 -28.81 -6.42 31.09
N GLY A 142 -28.57 -5.11 31.14
CA GLY A 142 -28.21 -4.41 32.37
C GLY A 142 -26.75 -4.52 32.82
N GLU A 143 -25.99 -5.50 32.31
CA GLU A 143 -24.59 -5.69 32.70
C GLU A 143 -23.63 -5.01 31.74
N ARG A 144 -22.69 -4.20 32.26
CA ARG A 144 -21.63 -3.61 31.43
C ARG A 144 -20.65 -4.69 30.98
N LYS A 145 -20.67 -5.02 29.68
CA LYS A 145 -19.82 -6.08 29.12
C LYS A 145 -18.52 -5.57 28.50
N LEU A 146 -18.52 -4.35 27.97
CA LEU A 146 -17.39 -3.84 27.21
C LEU A 146 -17.26 -2.32 27.36
N SER A 147 -16.03 -1.81 27.24
CA SER A 147 -15.77 -0.39 27.06
C SER A 147 -14.49 -0.20 26.28
N SER A 148 -14.49 0.78 25.38
CA SER A 148 -13.29 1.24 24.69
C SER A 148 -13.06 2.70 25.04
N GLY A 149 -11.95 2.97 25.72
CA GLY A 149 -11.62 4.32 26.21
C GLY A 149 -12.41 4.66 27.47
N GLN A 150 -12.52 5.96 27.73
CA GLN A 150 -13.36 6.52 28.78
C GLN A 150 -14.34 7.50 28.14
N ILE A 151 -15.63 7.24 28.30
CA ILE A 151 -16.66 8.18 27.85
C ILE A 151 -16.67 9.43 28.75
N GLY A 152 -17.09 10.56 28.20
CA GLY A 152 -17.20 11.81 28.94
C GLY A 152 -18.24 12.73 28.31
N THR A 153 -18.71 13.72 29.07
CA THR A 153 -19.65 14.74 28.56
C THR A 153 -18.94 15.90 27.87
N ASN A 154 -17.62 15.94 27.99
CA ASN A 154 -16.75 16.92 27.40
C ASN A 154 -15.36 16.31 27.14
N ARG A 155 -14.50 17.10 26.49
CA ARG A 155 -13.15 16.68 26.07
C ARG A 155 -12.22 16.33 27.23
N ASP A 156 -12.32 17.02 28.36
CA ASP A 156 -11.38 16.86 29.47
C ASP A 156 -11.67 15.58 30.27
N GLU A 157 -12.93 15.13 30.26
CA GLU A 157 -13.38 13.87 30.88
C GLU A 157 -13.19 12.64 29.99
N MET A 158 -13.16 12.83 28.67
CA MET A 158 -13.12 11.76 27.69
C MET A 158 -11.69 11.29 27.38
N ILE A 159 -11.49 9.97 27.30
CA ILE A 159 -10.25 9.36 26.81
C ILE A 159 -10.55 8.54 25.55
N PRO A 160 -10.07 8.95 24.36
CA PRO A 160 -10.38 8.27 23.11
C PRO A 160 -9.64 6.92 22.97
N LYS A 161 -10.35 5.91 22.48
CA LYS A 161 -9.82 4.60 22.07
C LYS A 161 -10.83 3.89 21.16
N ASN A 162 -10.39 3.49 19.97
CA ASN A 162 -11.28 3.04 18.89
C ASN A 162 -10.88 1.64 18.36
N VAL A 163 -10.56 0.69 19.25
CA VAL A 163 -10.11 -0.66 18.83
C VAL A 163 -11.31 -1.61 18.69
N PRO A 164 -11.47 -2.34 17.57
CA PRO A 164 -12.52 -3.36 17.44
C PRO A 164 -12.38 -4.50 18.45
N GLN A 165 -13.51 -4.96 18.97
CA GLN A 165 -13.57 -5.93 20.05
C GLN A 165 -14.71 -6.92 19.87
N VAL A 166 -14.53 -8.13 20.38
CA VAL A 166 -15.59 -9.15 20.46
C VAL A 166 -16.00 -9.29 21.91
N VAL A 167 -17.30 -9.30 22.14
CA VAL A 167 -17.91 -9.58 23.45
C VAL A 167 -18.72 -10.86 23.33
N TYR A 168 -18.61 -11.72 24.34
CA TYR A 168 -19.38 -12.95 24.45
C TYR A 168 -20.38 -12.81 25.60
N PHE A 169 -21.58 -13.31 25.39
CA PHE A 169 -22.66 -13.27 26.39
C PHE A 169 -23.59 -14.46 26.19
N GLN A 170 -24.42 -14.73 27.19
CA GLN A 170 -25.42 -15.78 27.17
C GLN A 170 -26.77 -15.11 27.46
N PRO A 171 -27.73 -15.10 26.50
CA PRO A 171 -29.05 -14.54 26.74
C PRO A 171 -29.75 -15.29 27.87
N ASP A 172 -30.24 -14.57 28.87
CA ASP A 172 -31.01 -15.09 29.99
C ASP A 172 -32.53 -15.04 29.73
N SER A 173 -32.94 -14.36 28.67
CA SER A 173 -34.32 -14.30 28.18
C SER A 173 -34.34 -14.20 26.65
N GLU A 174 -35.53 -14.33 26.06
CA GLU A 174 -35.73 -14.14 24.62
C GLU A 174 -35.48 -12.69 24.18
N GLN A 175 -35.47 -11.74 25.13
CA GLN A 175 -35.14 -10.34 24.85
C GLN A 175 -33.72 -10.02 25.30
N VAL A 176 -32.94 -9.49 24.36
CA VAL A 176 -31.59 -8.98 24.61
C VAL A 176 -31.60 -7.47 24.41
N GLU A 177 -31.37 -6.73 25.48
CA GLU A 177 -31.24 -5.28 25.44
C GLU A 177 -29.76 -4.90 25.28
N LEU A 178 -29.48 -4.09 24.27
CA LEU A 178 -28.20 -3.41 24.07
C LEU A 178 -28.38 -1.94 24.41
N VAL A 179 -27.57 -1.43 25.33
CA VAL A 179 -27.43 0.01 25.59
C VAL A 179 -25.98 0.38 25.32
N ILE A 180 -25.76 1.36 24.44
CA ILE A 180 -24.42 1.82 24.04
C ILE A 180 -24.33 3.32 24.27
N GLN A 181 -23.48 3.71 25.19
CA GLN A 181 -23.12 5.11 25.41
C GLN A 181 -21.89 5.44 24.58
N VAL A 182 -21.94 6.50 23.78
CA VAL A 182 -20.84 6.95 22.91
C VAL A 182 -20.52 8.41 23.19
N SER A 183 -19.24 8.77 23.16
CA SER A 183 -18.79 10.17 23.14
C SER A 183 -17.71 10.39 22.10
N ASP A 184 -17.73 11.56 21.46
CA ASP A 184 -16.63 12.03 20.59
C ASP A 184 -16.35 13.52 20.75
N PHE A 185 -15.09 13.84 21.04
CA PHE A 185 -14.56 15.22 21.12
C PHE A 185 -13.19 15.37 20.42
N TYR A 186 -12.74 14.33 19.71
CA TYR A 186 -11.35 14.22 19.24
C TYR A 186 -11.20 14.09 17.73
N GLN A 187 -12.23 13.67 16.98
CA GLN A 187 -12.13 13.54 15.52
C GLN A 187 -13.36 14.01 14.74
N ARG A 188 -13.30 13.86 13.41
CA ARG A 188 -14.38 14.28 12.50
C ARG A 188 -15.57 13.32 12.46
N LYS A 189 -15.31 12.03 12.73
CA LYS A 189 -16.28 10.94 12.68
C LYS A 189 -16.93 10.84 14.03
N SER A 190 -18.19 10.43 14.08
CA SER A 190 -18.93 10.43 15.33
C SER A 190 -19.95 9.29 15.38
N GLY A 191 -20.29 8.83 16.59
CA GLY A 191 -21.31 7.79 16.78
C GLY A 191 -20.95 6.39 16.27
N LEU A 192 -22.00 5.60 16.01
CA LEU A 192 -21.93 4.23 15.50
C LEU A 192 -21.95 4.24 13.96
N TRP A 193 -20.78 4.45 13.35
CA TRP A 193 -20.63 4.66 11.90
C TRP A 193 -20.29 3.40 11.08
N ASP A 194 -20.08 2.26 11.73
CA ASP A 194 -19.89 0.94 11.11
C ASP A 194 -20.82 -0.09 11.77
N SER A 195 -21.19 -1.13 11.03
CA SER A 195 -22.20 -2.12 11.44
C SER A 195 -21.73 -2.97 12.62
N ILE A 196 -22.58 -3.09 13.63
CA ILE A 196 -22.41 -4.07 14.71
C ILE A 196 -22.89 -5.43 14.21
N ARG A 197 -22.20 -6.50 14.60
CA ARG A 197 -22.43 -7.86 14.12
C ARG A 197 -22.76 -8.79 15.28
N LEU A 198 -23.86 -9.54 15.17
CA LEU A 198 -24.28 -10.58 16.10
C LEU A 198 -24.18 -11.95 15.41
N GLY A 199 -23.74 -12.96 16.14
CA GLY A 199 -23.75 -14.34 15.65
C GLY A 199 -23.26 -15.33 16.71
N GLU A 200 -23.06 -16.57 16.28
CA GLU A 200 -22.41 -17.60 17.10
C GLU A 200 -20.96 -17.23 17.43
N PRO A 201 -20.42 -17.66 18.59
CA PRO A 201 -19.03 -17.45 18.97
C PRO A 201 -18.03 -17.86 17.88
N GLU A 202 -18.21 -19.05 17.29
CA GLU A 202 -17.37 -19.59 16.23
C GLU A 202 -17.47 -18.75 14.95
N GLY A 203 -18.68 -18.34 14.56
CA GLY A 203 -18.93 -17.53 13.38
C GLY A 203 -18.25 -16.15 13.48
N ILE A 204 -18.42 -15.47 14.62
CA ILE A 204 -17.79 -14.17 14.89
C ILE A 204 -16.27 -14.30 15.01
N ALA A 205 -15.77 -15.35 15.66
CA ALA A 205 -14.33 -15.61 15.75
C ALA A 205 -13.73 -15.82 14.35
N LEU A 206 -14.34 -16.67 13.52
CA LEU A 206 -13.89 -16.95 12.16
C LEU A 206 -13.91 -15.69 11.26
N PHE A 207 -14.97 -14.89 11.35
CA PHE A 207 -15.06 -13.60 10.65
C PHE A 207 -13.88 -12.70 11.00
N ARG A 208 -13.58 -12.59 12.29
CA ARG A 208 -12.49 -11.76 12.76
C ARG A 208 -11.13 -12.33 12.34
N GLU A 209 -10.91 -13.62 12.52
CA GLU A 209 -9.66 -14.30 12.14
C GLU A 209 -9.35 -14.13 10.66
N ARG A 210 -10.37 -14.21 9.79
CA ARG A 210 -10.21 -13.92 8.35
C ARG A 210 -9.74 -12.50 8.10
N ARG A 211 -10.36 -11.50 8.76
CA ARG A 211 -9.95 -10.08 8.63
C ARG A 211 -8.51 -9.87 9.09
N VAL A 212 -8.15 -10.41 10.26
CA VAL A 212 -6.78 -10.35 10.79
C VAL A 212 -5.79 -11.04 9.85
N ALA A 213 -6.13 -12.21 9.30
CA ALA A 213 -5.27 -12.94 8.38
C ALA A 213 -5.03 -12.15 7.08
N VAL A 214 -6.08 -11.59 6.47
CA VAL A 214 -5.95 -10.73 5.29
C VAL A 214 -5.07 -9.52 5.58
N GLU A 215 -5.32 -8.81 6.69
CA GLU A 215 -4.55 -7.64 7.09
C GLU A 215 -3.06 -7.97 7.27
N LEU A 216 -2.75 -9.07 7.96
CA LEU A 216 -1.37 -9.54 8.16
C LEU A 216 -0.69 -10.00 6.87
N ILE A 217 -1.39 -10.71 5.98
CA ILE A 217 -0.82 -11.15 4.69
C ILE A 217 -0.49 -9.93 3.83
N VAL A 218 -1.40 -8.96 3.74
CA VAL A 218 -1.22 -7.74 2.95
C VAL A 218 -0.10 -6.88 3.53
N ALA A 219 -0.17 -6.54 4.82
CA ALA A 219 0.84 -5.71 5.48
C ALA A 219 2.21 -6.41 5.48
N GLY A 220 2.27 -7.70 5.79
CA GLY A 220 3.50 -8.49 5.78
C GLY A 220 4.15 -8.55 4.40
N SER A 221 3.36 -8.76 3.35
CA SER A 221 3.84 -8.75 1.95
C SER A 221 4.43 -7.40 1.57
N LEU A 222 3.77 -6.30 1.97
CA LEU A 222 4.26 -4.94 1.72
C LEU A 222 5.54 -4.62 2.50
N VAL A 223 5.66 -5.06 3.76
CA VAL A 223 6.89 -4.89 4.54
C VAL A 223 8.05 -5.64 3.88
N VAL A 224 7.88 -6.92 3.54
CA VAL A 224 8.93 -7.73 2.90
C VAL A 224 9.37 -7.09 1.58
N MET A 225 8.42 -6.66 0.75
CA MET A 225 8.72 -5.96 -0.51
C MET A 225 9.42 -4.61 -0.27
N GLY A 226 8.98 -3.85 0.72
CA GLY A 226 9.58 -2.59 1.11
C GLY A 226 11.05 -2.76 1.47
N LEU A 227 11.34 -3.71 2.37
CA LEU A 227 12.69 -4.05 2.79
C LEU A 227 13.54 -4.59 1.64
N TYR A 228 12.97 -5.41 0.76
CA TYR A 228 13.65 -5.91 -0.44
C TYR A 228 14.09 -4.75 -1.35
N HIS A 229 13.19 -3.82 -1.67
CA HIS A 229 13.49 -2.69 -2.54
C HIS A 229 14.44 -1.67 -1.90
N ILE A 230 14.32 -1.41 -0.60
CA ILE A 230 15.30 -0.61 0.14
C ILE A 230 16.67 -1.30 0.09
N SER A 231 16.75 -2.61 0.31
CA SER A 231 18.01 -3.38 0.23
C SER A 231 18.63 -3.32 -1.17
N LEU A 232 17.83 -3.44 -2.24
CA LEU A 232 18.31 -3.26 -3.61
C LEU A 232 18.94 -1.87 -3.82
N PHE A 233 18.36 -0.82 -3.23
CA PHE A 233 18.96 0.51 -3.25
C PHE A 233 20.26 0.57 -2.45
N LEU A 234 20.33 -0.06 -1.28
CA LEU A 234 21.56 -0.11 -0.48
C LEU A 234 22.72 -0.78 -1.26
N PHE A 235 22.45 -1.88 -1.97
CA PHE A 235 23.43 -2.55 -2.83
C PHE A 235 23.76 -1.75 -4.09
N ARG A 236 22.79 -1.02 -4.65
CA ARG A 236 22.98 -0.23 -5.87
C ARG A 236 22.35 1.15 -5.73
N ARG A 237 23.08 2.06 -5.08
CA ARG A 237 22.67 3.45 -4.79
C ARG A 237 22.26 4.28 -6.03
N LYS A 238 22.64 3.84 -7.23
CA LYS A 238 22.20 4.44 -8.50
C LYS A 238 20.70 4.20 -8.80
N GLU A 239 20.11 3.12 -8.29
CA GLU A 239 18.68 2.78 -8.51
C GLU A 239 17.78 3.45 -7.46
N ARG A 240 17.72 4.80 -7.48
CA ARG A 240 16.92 5.59 -6.51
C ARG A 240 15.43 5.25 -6.52
N ALA A 241 14.91 4.77 -7.64
CA ALA A 241 13.52 4.32 -7.73
C ALA A 241 13.19 3.22 -6.73
N SER A 242 14.13 2.29 -6.48
CA SER A 242 13.93 1.22 -5.49
C SER A 242 13.80 1.77 -4.07
N LEU A 243 14.52 2.84 -3.71
CA LEU A 243 14.37 3.48 -2.40
C LEU A 243 12.95 4.02 -2.22
N PHE A 244 12.50 4.86 -3.16
CA PHE A 244 11.19 5.50 -3.06
C PHE A 244 10.07 4.47 -3.12
N PHE A 245 10.21 3.46 -3.97
CA PHE A 245 9.23 2.40 -4.04
C PHE A 245 9.17 1.55 -2.76
N GLY A 246 10.32 1.22 -2.18
CA GLY A 246 10.35 0.55 -0.88
C GLY A 246 9.75 1.39 0.24
N ALA A 247 9.97 2.71 0.21
CA ALA A 247 9.34 3.64 1.14
C ALA A 247 7.82 3.71 0.98
N VAL A 248 7.28 3.70 -0.25
CA VAL A 248 5.82 3.56 -0.49
C VAL A 248 5.28 2.29 0.18
N CYS A 249 5.95 1.15 -0.04
CA CYS A 249 5.50 -0.13 0.51
C CYS A 249 5.45 -0.10 2.04
N VAL A 250 6.51 0.42 2.69
CA VAL A 250 6.56 0.54 4.15
C VAL A 250 5.48 1.51 4.66
N SER A 251 5.30 2.66 4.02
CA SER A 251 4.27 3.64 4.42
C SER A 251 2.85 3.06 4.32
N VAL A 252 2.54 2.34 3.23
CA VAL A 252 1.22 1.71 3.07
C VAL A 252 1.05 0.52 4.02
N ALA A 253 2.08 -0.30 4.21
CA ALA A 253 2.02 -1.42 5.18
C ALA A 253 1.75 -0.92 6.60
N PHE A 254 2.45 0.14 7.00
CA PHE A 254 2.31 0.73 8.33
C PHE A 254 0.92 1.34 8.53
N ARG A 255 0.41 2.07 7.53
CA ARG A 255 -0.98 2.56 7.54
C ARG A 255 -1.98 1.41 7.62
N LYS A 256 -1.74 0.30 6.90
CA LYS A 256 -2.66 -0.85 6.89
C LYS A 256 -2.85 -1.46 8.28
N LEU A 257 -1.78 -1.53 9.09
CA LEU A 257 -1.83 -2.03 10.47
C LEU A 257 -2.53 -1.10 11.47
N LEU A 258 -2.83 0.13 11.07
CA LEU A 258 -3.51 1.15 11.88
C LEU A 258 -5.01 1.28 11.53
N LEU A 259 -5.45 0.58 10.49
CA LEU A 259 -6.82 0.57 9.99
C LEU A 259 -7.44 -0.82 10.22
N GLY A 260 -8.76 -0.95 10.05
CA GLY A 260 -9.42 -2.26 10.13
C GLY A 260 -9.40 -2.80 11.56
N GLU A 261 -8.64 -3.88 11.82
CA GLU A 261 -8.54 -4.49 13.16
C GLU A 261 -7.58 -3.75 14.10
N MET A 262 -6.93 -2.67 13.62
CA MET A 262 -5.96 -1.85 14.35
C MET A 262 -4.87 -2.69 15.02
N LEU A 263 -4.29 -3.65 14.27
CA LEU A 263 -3.34 -4.61 14.79
C LEU A 263 -2.14 -3.95 15.48
N LEU A 264 -1.66 -2.80 14.99
CA LEU A 264 -0.56 -2.08 15.64
C LEU A 264 -0.92 -1.67 17.08
N ILE A 265 -2.13 -1.15 17.29
CA ILE A 265 -2.59 -0.71 18.62
C ILE A 265 -2.89 -1.90 19.51
N ARG A 266 -3.31 -3.03 18.94
CA ARG A 266 -3.49 -4.27 19.68
C ARG A 266 -2.16 -4.85 20.20
N PHE A 267 -1.08 -4.76 19.43
CA PHE A 267 0.26 -5.18 19.88
C PHE A 267 0.93 -4.15 20.79
N PHE A 268 0.63 -2.87 20.63
CA PHE A 268 1.20 -1.77 21.39
C PHE A 268 0.09 -0.87 21.98
N PRO A 269 -0.63 -1.36 23.01
CA PRO A 269 -1.83 -0.68 23.54
C PRO A 269 -1.56 0.65 24.24
N ASP A 270 -0.30 0.91 24.62
CA ASP A 270 0.10 2.14 25.30
C ASP A 270 0.34 3.31 24.34
N ILE A 271 0.25 3.08 23.02
CA ILE A 271 0.34 4.17 22.03
C ILE A 271 -0.85 5.12 22.22
N PRO A 272 -0.61 6.43 22.48
CA PRO A 272 -1.69 7.39 22.58
C PRO A 272 -2.52 7.45 21.30
N TRP A 273 -3.84 7.55 21.45
CA TRP A 273 -4.76 7.58 20.31
C TRP A 273 -4.42 8.69 19.30
N GLU A 274 -4.06 9.89 19.77
CA GLU A 274 -3.66 11.01 18.91
C GLU A 274 -2.43 10.67 18.04
N LEU A 275 -1.46 9.93 18.61
CA LEU A 275 -0.28 9.49 17.88
C LEU A 275 -0.66 8.44 16.84
N SER A 276 -1.53 7.49 17.19
CA SER A 276 -2.10 6.50 16.25
C SER A 276 -2.76 7.18 15.05
N ALA A 277 -3.64 8.15 15.29
CA ALA A 277 -4.35 8.88 14.24
C ALA A 277 -3.37 9.67 13.34
N LYS A 278 -2.37 10.35 13.92
CA LYS A 278 -1.34 11.05 13.13
C LYS A 278 -0.53 10.08 12.28
N MET A 279 -0.15 8.94 12.82
CA MET A 279 0.58 7.89 12.11
C MET A 279 -0.23 7.34 10.91
N GLU A 280 -1.54 7.15 11.08
CA GLU A 280 -2.42 6.70 10.00
C GLU A 280 -2.44 7.70 8.83
N TYR A 281 -2.66 8.99 9.12
CA TYR A 281 -2.68 10.05 8.11
C TYR A 281 -1.31 10.26 7.45
N LEU A 282 -0.24 10.28 8.25
CA LEU A 282 1.12 10.40 7.73
C LEU A 282 1.51 9.22 6.85
N GLY A 283 1.06 8.00 7.15
CA GLY A 283 1.27 6.84 6.29
C GLY A 283 0.70 7.02 4.89
N ALA A 284 -0.49 7.63 4.76
CA ALA A 284 -1.07 7.95 3.46
C ALA A 284 -0.30 9.07 2.74
N ILE A 285 -0.06 10.18 3.43
CA ILE A 285 0.66 11.37 2.90
C ILE A 285 2.06 10.98 2.41
N LEU A 286 2.82 10.26 3.24
CA LEU A 286 4.16 9.78 2.88
C LEU A 286 4.11 8.75 1.75
N GLY A 287 3.11 7.88 1.73
CA GLY A 287 2.88 6.94 0.63
C GLY A 287 2.75 7.68 -0.71
N ILE A 288 1.92 8.73 -0.76
CA ILE A 288 1.73 9.55 -1.98
C ILE A 288 3.02 10.28 -2.34
N LEU A 289 3.65 10.95 -1.36
CA LEU A 289 4.91 11.68 -1.54
C LEU A 289 6.00 10.79 -2.17
N PHE A 290 6.23 9.60 -1.58
CA PHE A 290 7.22 8.67 -2.10
C PHE A 290 6.82 8.09 -3.45
N PHE A 291 5.52 7.92 -3.71
CA PHE A 291 5.06 7.45 -5.01
C PHE A 291 5.29 8.49 -6.12
N VAL A 292 5.07 9.78 -5.84
CA VAL A 292 5.44 10.89 -6.74
C VAL A 292 6.93 10.87 -7.05
N LEU A 293 7.78 10.73 -6.03
CA LEU A 293 9.23 10.64 -6.20
C LEU A 293 9.65 9.41 -7.00
N PHE A 294 9.02 8.27 -6.75
CA PHE A 294 9.20 7.04 -7.52
C PHE A 294 8.88 7.24 -9.00
N VAL A 295 7.69 7.76 -9.34
CA VAL A 295 7.29 8.00 -10.74
C VAL A 295 8.24 8.99 -11.43
N TYR A 296 8.63 10.07 -10.75
CA TYR A 296 9.60 11.03 -11.29
C TYR A 296 10.95 10.37 -11.59
N THR A 297 11.44 9.48 -10.73
CA THR A 297 12.70 8.76 -11.00
C THR A 297 12.60 7.75 -12.14
N GLN A 298 11.42 7.20 -12.40
CA GLN A 298 11.19 6.28 -13.53
C GLN A 298 11.02 7.03 -14.86
N TYR A 299 10.34 8.16 -14.87
CA TYR A 299 10.01 8.94 -16.07
C TYR A 299 10.40 10.42 -15.95
N PRO A 300 11.69 10.74 -15.72
CA PRO A 300 12.13 12.13 -15.49
C PRO A 300 11.99 13.03 -16.72
N GLU A 301 11.90 12.45 -17.91
CA GLU A 301 11.68 13.17 -19.18
C GLU A 301 10.20 13.41 -19.47
N ASP A 302 9.29 12.62 -18.89
CA ASP A 302 7.85 12.70 -19.14
C ASP A 302 7.11 13.44 -18.00
N MET A 303 7.74 13.53 -16.82
CA MET A 303 7.25 14.27 -15.66
C MET A 303 7.96 15.62 -15.49
N SER A 304 7.17 16.67 -15.30
CA SER A 304 7.70 18.03 -15.11
C SER A 304 8.41 18.17 -13.76
N ARG A 305 9.65 18.68 -13.78
CA ARG A 305 10.45 18.97 -12.57
C ARG A 305 9.74 19.95 -11.61
N PRO A 306 9.24 21.12 -12.07
CA PRO A 306 8.44 22.02 -11.24
C PRO A 306 7.23 21.35 -10.59
N VAL A 307 6.48 20.54 -11.34
CA VAL A 307 5.28 19.87 -10.81
C VAL A 307 5.64 18.86 -9.71
N LYS A 308 6.71 18.08 -9.91
CA LYS A 308 7.24 17.21 -8.86
C LYS A 308 7.63 18.00 -7.60
N HIS A 309 8.29 19.15 -7.74
CA HIS A 309 8.60 19.99 -6.57
C HIS A 309 7.35 20.54 -5.90
N LEU A 310 6.36 20.99 -6.68
CA LEU A 310 5.07 21.44 -6.16
C LEU A 310 4.39 20.34 -5.32
N PHE A 311 4.30 19.12 -5.83
CA PHE A 311 3.70 18.01 -5.09
C PHE A 311 4.48 17.66 -3.82
N VAL A 312 5.81 17.66 -3.87
CA VAL A 312 6.64 17.45 -2.68
C VAL A 312 6.38 18.54 -1.63
N TRP A 313 6.27 19.80 -2.03
CA TRP A 313 5.95 20.91 -1.13
C TRP A 313 4.54 20.78 -0.55
N ILE A 314 3.54 20.46 -1.38
CA ILE A 314 2.15 20.28 -0.93
C ILE A 314 2.06 19.15 0.11
N GLU A 315 2.55 17.95 -0.21
CA GLU A 315 2.53 16.81 0.71
C GLU A 315 3.34 17.09 1.98
N GLY A 316 4.49 17.78 1.84
CA GLY A 316 5.29 18.22 2.98
C GLY A 316 4.55 19.19 3.90
N LEU A 317 3.82 20.16 3.34
CA LEU A 317 3.00 21.10 4.11
C LEU A 317 1.81 20.40 4.79
N ILE A 318 1.16 19.44 4.11
CA ILE A 318 0.08 18.64 4.70
C ILE A 318 0.62 17.78 5.84
N ALA A 319 1.80 17.15 5.67
CA ALA A 319 2.45 16.38 6.74
C ALA A 319 2.77 17.26 7.97
N ILE A 320 3.33 18.45 7.75
CA ILE A 320 3.61 19.42 8.82
C ILE A 320 2.30 19.86 9.49
N PHE A 321 1.25 20.13 8.73
CA PHE A 321 -0.07 20.49 9.27
C PHE A 321 -0.63 19.39 10.18
N VAL A 322 -0.59 18.11 9.76
CA VAL A 322 -1.01 16.97 10.58
C VAL A 322 -0.16 16.82 11.85
N LEU A 323 1.16 17.04 11.75
CA LEU A 323 2.05 16.95 12.92
C LEU A 323 1.78 18.06 13.95
N LEU A 324 1.56 19.29 13.48
CA LEU A 324 1.43 20.47 14.34
C LEU A 324 0.02 20.69 14.89
N THR A 325 -1.01 20.16 14.24
CA THR A 325 -2.41 20.34 14.69
C THR A 325 -2.95 19.08 15.38
N PRO A 326 -3.94 19.22 16.28
CA PRO A 326 -4.65 18.08 16.88
C PRO A 326 -5.60 17.40 15.88
N ALA A 327 -5.95 16.14 16.13
CA ALA A 327 -6.84 15.33 15.29
C ALA A 327 -8.16 16.01 14.94
N ARG A 328 -8.77 16.67 15.91
CA ARG A 328 -9.99 17.46 15.71
C ARG A 328 -9.86 18.47 14.57
N ILE A 329 -8.68 19.06 14.37
CA ILE A 329 -8.46 20.01 13.28
C ILE A 329 -8.15 19.25 12.00
N TYR A 330 -7.05 18.50 11.92
CA TYR A 330 -6.62 17.96 10.62
C TYR A 330 -7.59 16.95 10.01
N THR A 331 -8.33 16.18 10.82
CA THR A 331 -9.29 15.21 10.30
C THR A 331 -10.44 15.91 9.56
N THR A 332 -10.83 17.13 9.97
CA THR A 332 -11.87 17.89 9.24
C THR A 332 -11.44 18.33 7.83
N PHE A 333 -10.13 18.38 7.56
CA PHE A 333 -9.56 18.71 6.24
C PHE A 333 -9.36 17.49 5.34
N ILE A 334 -9.85 16.32 5.72
CA ILE A 334 -9.72 15.08 4.94
C ILE A 334 -10.21 15.22 3.50
N VAL A 335 -11.33 15.92 3.25
CA VAL A 335 -11.87 16.07 1.89
C VAL A 335 -10.91 16.88 1.00
N PRO A 336 -10.45 18.09 1.40
CA PRO A 336 -9.36 18.77 0.68
C PRO A 336 -8.10 17.93 0.48
N ILE A 337 -7.68 17.14 1.49
CA ILE A 337 -6.51 16.25 1.38
C ILE A 337 -6.74 15.16 0.33
N GLN A 338 -7.92 14.52 0.34
CA GLN A 338 -8.28 13.48 -0.63
C GLN A 338 -8.41 14.04 -2.05
N VAL A 339 -9.01 15.22 -2.22
CA VAL A 339 -9.07 15.90 -3.53
C VAL A 339 -7.67 16.19 -4.04
N THR A 340 -6.78 16.68 -3.18
CA THR A 340 -5.37 16.91 -3.53
C THR A 340 -4.69 15.60 -3.97
N ALA A 341 -4.88 14.52 -3.22
CA ALA A 341 -4.37 13.20 -3.57
C ALA A 341 -4.90 12.73 -4.95
N LEU A 342 -6.20 12.86 -5.21
CA LEU A 342 -6.80 12.48 -6.49
C LEU A 342 -6.24 13.31 -7.65
N LEU A 343 -6.06 14.62 -7.48
CA LEU A 343 -5.44 15.48 -8.50
C LEU A 343 -4.00 15.05 -8.81
N ILE A 344 -3.22 14.69 -7.78
CA ILE A 344 -1.88 14.13 -7.96
C ILE A 344 -1.95 12.83 -8.75
N PHE A 345 -2.82 11.90 -8.36
CA PHE A 345 -3.00 10.63 -9.07
C PHE A 345 -3.40 10.82 -10.54
N VAL A 346 -4.33 11.74 -10.82
CA VAL A 346 -4.71 12.10 -12.21
C VAL A 346 -3.50 12.58 -12.99
N TYR A 347 -2.67 13.45 -12.41
CA TYR A 347 -1.44 13.88 -13.06
C TYR A 347 -0.46 12.72 -13.28
N LEU A 348 -0.30 11.81 -12.31
CA LEU A 348 0.55 10.62 -12.46
C LEU A 348 0.04 9.71 -13.60
N VAL A 349 -1.27 9.51 -13.74
CA VAL A 349 -1.86 8.82 -14.90
C VAL A 349 -1.46 9.52 -16.20
N VAL A 350 -1.53 10.86 -16.28
CA VAL A 350 -1.07 11.62 -17.46
C VAL A 350 0.41 11.38 -17.75
N VAL A 351 1.27 11.30 -16.74
CA VAL A 351 2.70 10.98 -16.92
C VAL A 351 2.87 9.58 -17.54
N TYR A 352 2.14 8.58 -17.05
CA TYR A 352 2.17 7.23 -17.64
C TYR A 352 1.65 7.19 -19.07
N MET A 353 0.60 7.97 -19.39
CA MET A 353 0.09 8.08 -20.76
C MET A 353 1.11 8.75 -21.69
N LYS A 354 1.84 9.77 -21.23
CA LYS A 354 2.97 10.37 -21.96
C LYS A 354 4.09 9.36 -22.18
N ALA A 355 4.48 8.62 -21.14
CA ALA A 355 5.50 7.58 -21.25
C ALA A 355 5.11 6.47 -22.24
N LEU A 356 3.82 6.11 -22.28
CA LEU A 356 3.28 5.17 -23.27
C LEU A 356 3.37 5.73 -24.69
N LYS A 357 2.93 6.98 -24.91
CA LYS A 357 3.03 7.67 -26.21
C LYS A 357 4.48 7.77 -26.68
N ASN A 358 5.41 8.04 -25.76
CA ASN A 358 6.84 8.13 -26.01
C ASN A 358 7.53 6.75 -26.08
N LYS A 359 6.77 5.65 -26.07
CA LYS A 359 7.24 4.26 -26.21
C LYS A 359 8.34 3.90 -25.20
N ARG A 360 8.26 4.43 -23.98
CA ARG A 360 9.19 4.09 -22.89
C ARG A 360 9.06 2.61 -22.54
N ASN A 361 10.18 1.97 -22.25
CA ASN A 361 10.21 0.55 -21.90
C ASN A 361 9.37 0.28 -20.64
N GLY A 362 8.46 -0.70 -20.73
CA GLY A 362 7.61 -1.09 -19.60
C GLY A 362 6.41 -0.16 -19.32
N ALA A 363 6.26 0.94 -20.07
CA ALA A 363 5.23 1.95 -19.80
C ALA A 363 3.79 1.43 -19.94
N LEU A 364 3.52 0.52 -20.88
CA LEU A 364 2.18 -0.07 -21.03
C LEU A 364 1.76 -0.82 -19.76
N LEU A 365 2.62 -1.71 -19.27
CA LEU A 365 2.35 -2.52 -18.09
C LEU A 365 2.19 -1.62 -16.86
N ASN A 366 3.14 -0.72 -16.62
CA ASN A 366 3.05 0.21 -15.48
C ASN A 366 1.85 1.16 -15.60
N GLY A 367 1.42 1.53 -16.81
CA GLY A 367 0.23 2.35 -17.05
C GLY A 367 -1.06 1.62 -16.68
N VAL A 368 -1.20 0.34 -17.05
CA VAL A 368 -2.34 -0.49 -16.62
C VAL A 368 -2.37 -0.63 -15.09
N ALA A 369 -1.21 -0.88 -14.49
CA ALA A 369 -1.09 -0.93 -13.03
C ALA A 369 -1.46 0.39 -12.36
N MET A 370 -1.06 1.51 -12.94
CA MET A 370 -1.39 2.84 -12.44
C MET A 370 -2.89 3.13 -12.49
N ILE A 371 -3.57 2.75 -13.58
CA ILE A 371 -5.03 2.91 -13.69
C ILE A 371 -5.74 2.07 -12.63
N PHE A 372 -5.35 0.80 -12.48
CA PHE A 372 -5.92 -0.06 -11.44
C PHE A 372 -5.69 0.54 -10.05
N PHE A 373 -4.47 0.98 -9.75
CA PHE A 373 -4.16 1.62 -8.47
C PHE A 373 -4.99 2.89 -8.24
N PHE A 374 -5.17 3.73 -9.27
CA PHE A 374 -6.02 4.91 -9.19
C PHE A 374 -7.49 4.57 -8.89
N VAL A 375 -8.03 3.53 -9.52
CA VAL A 375 -9.41 3.07 -9.27
C VAL A 375 -9.58 2.59 -7.84
N MET A 376 -8.60 1.84 -7.30
CA MET A 376 -8.62 1.42 -5.88
C MET A 376 -8.54 2.63 -4.94
N THR A 377 -7.64 3.59 -5.20
CA THR A 377 -7.58 4.84 -4.41
C THR A 377 -8.88 5.62 -4.47
N LEU A 378 -9.51 5.71 -5.64
CA LEU A 378 -10.81 6.37 -5.81
C LEU A 378 -11.90 5.66 -5.00
N ASN A 379 -11.92 4.32 -5.02
CA ASN A 379 -12.85 3.53 -4.24
C ASN A 379 -12.72 3.83 -2.73
N ASP A 380 -11.49 3.88 -2.20
CA ASP A 380 -11.27 4.20 -0.79
C ASP A 380 -11.73 5.62 -0.43
N VAL A 381 -11.50 6.60 -1.31
CA VAL A 381 -12.02 7.96 -1.11
C VAL A 381 -13.55 7.94 -1.03
N LEU A 382 -14.23 7.17 -1.89
CA LEU A 382 -15.69 7.03 -1.83
C LEU A 382 -16.14 6.31 -0.55
N TYR A 383 -15.44 5.26 -0.14
CA TYR A 383 -15.71 4.50 1.09
C TYR A 383 -15.60 5.38 2.34
N TYR A 384 -14.50 6.12 2.51
CA TYR A 384 -14.28 7.01 3.66
C TYR A 384 -15.18 8.26 3.69
N ASN A 385 -15.97 8.49 2.63
CA ASN A 385 -17.01 9.53 2.57
C ASN A 385 -18.43 8.94 2.50
N HIS A 386 -18.59 7.65 2.87
CA HIS A 386 -19.89 6.97 2.98
C HIS A 386 -20.68 6.87 1.65
N LEU A 387 -19.98 6.89 0.51
CA LEU A 387 -20.60 6.75 -0.81
C LEU A 387 -20.61 5.30 -1.32
N THR A 388 -19.84 4.40 -0.70
CA THR A 388 -19.72 2.98 -1.07
C THR A 388 -19.44 2.12 0.16
N HIS A 389 -19.77 0.81 0.10
CA HIS A 389 -19.57 -0.17 1.19
C HIS A 389 -18.50 -1.24 0.86
N THR A 390 -17.53 -0.92 0.01
CA THR A 390 -16.57 -1.88 -0.55
C THR A 390 -15.35 -2.15 0.34
N GLY A 391 -15.15 -1.38 1.41
CA GLY A 391 -13.98 -1.49 2.29
C GLY A 391 -12.74 -0.80 1.73
N GLU A 392 -11.58 -1.03 2.37
CA GLU A 392 -10.29 -0.47 1.97
C GLU A 392 -9.61 -1.35 0.91
N THR A 393 -9.40 -0.79 -0.28
CA THR A 393 -8.89 -1.48 -1.47
C THR A 393 -7.54 -0.97 -1.97
N VAL A 394 -7.07 0.19 -1.48
CA VAL A 394 -5.81 0.82 -1.94
C VAL A 394 -4.61 -0.12 -1.81
N SER A 395 -4.59 -0.95 -0.76
CA SER A 395 -3.54 -1.93 -0.49
C SER A 395 -3.42 -3.01 -1.60
N PHE A 396 -4.53 -3.39 -2.25
CA PHE A 396 -4.50 -4.28 -3.42
C PHE A 396 -4.01 -3.57 -4.68
N GLY A 397 -4.36 -2.29 -4.82
CA GLY A 397 -3.85 -1.44 -5.89
C GLY A 397 -2.33 -1.39 -5.91
N ILE A 398 -1.72 -1.17 -4.74
CA ILE A 398 -0.25 -1.18 -4.62
C ILE A 398 0.35 -2.58 -4.77
N LEU A 399 -0.28 -3.66 -4.28
CA LEU A 399 0.20 -5.03 -4.49
C LEU A 399 0.18 -5.44 -5.97
N PHE A 400 -0.88 -5.08 -6.69
CA PHE A 400 -0.93 -5.28 -8.15
C PHE A 400 0.16 -4.46 -8.85
N PHE A 401 0.33 -3.19 -8.45
CA PHE A 401 1.37 -2.34 -8.98
C PHE A 401 2.77 -2.91 -8.72
N LEU A 402 3.02 -3.42 -7.52
CA LEU A 402 4.23 -4.13 -7.11
C LEU A 402 4.53 -5.32 -8.00
N LEU A 403 3.54 -6.17 -8.20
CA LEU A 403 3.69 -7.34 -9.04
C LEU A 403 4.05 -6.94 -10.48
N VAL A 404 3.36 -5.94 -11.05
CA VAL A 404 3.66 -5.45 -12.39
C VAL A 404 5.05 -4.81 -12.46
N HIS A 405 5.44 -4.04 -11.45
CA HIS A 405 6.76 -3.43 -11.37
C HIS A 405 7.88 -4.48 -11.29
N SER A 406 7.71 -5.51 -10.47
CA SER A 406 8.66 -6.62 -10.32
C SER A 406 8.87 -7.38 -11.64
N LEU A 407 7.79 -7.61 -12.39
CA LEU A 407 7.85 -8.24 -13.72
C LEU A 407 8.60 -7.36 -14.73
N ASN A 408 8.34 -6.05 -14.71
CA ASN A 408 9.05 -5.10 -15.56
C ASN A 408 10.54 -5.04 -15.22
N LEU A 409 10.89 -5.07 -13.94
CA LEU A 409 12.27 -5.09 -13.48
C LEU A 409 12.97 -6.40 -13.87
N SER A 410 12.32 -7.54 -13.67
CA SER A 410 12.83 -8.86 -14.09
C SER A 410 13.04 -8.92 -15.61
N ALA A 411 12.08 -8.43 -16.40
CA ALA A 411 12.21 -8.32 -17.85
C ALA A 411 13.37 -7.39 -18.27
N LYS A 412 13.58 -6.27 -17.55
CA LYS A 412 14.72 -5.37 -17.76
C LYS A 412 16.04 -6.08 -17.47
N PHE A 413 16.14 -6.82 -16.37
CA PHE A 413 17.34 -7.59 -16.03
C PHE A 413 17.63 -8.70 -17.04
N SER A 414 16.62 -9.48 -17.43
CA SER A 414 16.77 -10.53 -18.44
C SER A 414 17.30 -9.96 -19.77
N ARG A 415 16.74 -8.84 -20.25
CA ARG A 415 17.24 -8.17 -21.47
C ARG A 415 18.66 -7.64 -21.31
N ALA A 416 19.00 -7.08 -20.15
CA ALA A 416 20.35 -6.60 -19.88
C ALA A 416 21.36 -7.75 -19.86
N PHE A 417 20.97 -8.89 -19.27
CA PHE A 417 21.79 -10.10 -19.22
C PHE A 417 22.02 -10.68 -20.63
N SER A 418 20.98 -10.84 -21.45
CA SER A 418 21.16 -11.28 -22.84
C SER A 418 22.02 -10.32 -23.67
N LYS A 419 21.95 -9.01 -23.42
CA LYS A 419 22.87 -8.05 -24.06
C LYS A 419 24.31 -8.24 -23.62
N ILE A 420 24.55 -8.55 -22.34
CA ILE A 420 25.89 -8.84 -21.83
C ILE A 420 26.44 -10.11 -22.48
N GLU A 421 25.64 -11.17 -22.61
CA GLU A 421 26.07 -12.41 -23.30
C GLU A 421 26.45 -12.15 -24.76
N VAL A 422 25.61 -11.42 -25.50
CA VAL A 422 25.89 -11.07 -26.91
C VAL A 422 27.15 -10.21 -27.02
N LEU A 423 27.30 -9.19 -26.16
CA LEU A 423 28.46 -8.31 -26.18
C LEU A 423 29.75 -9.03 -25.76
N SER A 424 29.67 -9.93 -24.78
CA SER A 424 30.77 -10.78 -24.36
C SER A 424 31.21 -11.72 -25.49
N GLY A 425 30.26 -12.32 -26.21
CA GLY A 425 30.55 -13.12 -27.40
C GLY A 425 31.20 -12.31 -28.53
N HIS A 426 30.75 -11.07 -28.77
CA HIS A 426 31.41 -10.18 -29.75
C HIS A 426 32.81 -9.78 -29.31
N LEU A 427 33.03 -9.46 -28.04
CA LEU A 427 34.36 -9.15 -27.49
C LEU A 427 35.31 -10.33 -27.66
N GLN A 428 34.84 -11.55 -27.38
CA GLN A 428 35.65 -12.75 -27.56
C GLN A 428 36.04 -12.98 -29.03
N LYS A 429 35.09 -12.81 -29.95
CA LYS A 429 35.36 -12.90 -31.40
C LYS A 429 36.35 -11.83 -31.86
N LEU A 430 36.20 -10.59 -31.38
CA LEU A 430 37.10 -9.50 -31.73
C LEU A 430 38.52 -9.74 -31.20
N ASN A 431 38.66 -10.24 -29.98
CA ASN A 431 39.96 -10.63 -29.42
C ASN A 431 40.63 -11.73 -30.27
N LEU A 432 39.91 -12.80 -30.62
CA LEU A 432 40.45 -13.86 -31.48
C LEU A 432 40.88 -13.31 -32.85
N SER A 433 40.10 -12.42 -33.44
CA SER A 433 40.45 -11.77 -34.71
C SER A 433 41.69 -10.87 -34.59
N LEU A 434 41.82 -10.12 -33.50
CA LEU A 434 42.99 -9.28 -33.25
C LEU A 434 44.24 -10.12 -33.01
N GLU A 435 44.16 -11.19 -32.22
CA GLU A 435 45.26 -12.13 -32.02
C GLU A 435 45.74 -12.73 -33.35
N GLN A 436 44.80 -13.13 -34.21
CA GLN A 436 45.12 -13.63 -35.55
C GLN A 436 45.80 -12.55 -36.40
N GLN A 437 45.27 -11.33 -36.41
CA GLN A 437 45.85 -10.22 -37.18
C GLN A 437 47.25 -9.83 -36.69
N VAL A 438 47.47 -9.83 -35.37
CA VAL A 438 48.80 -9.61 -34.77
C VAL A 438 49.76 -10.71 -35.23
N LYS A 439 49.36 -11.98 -35.15
CA LYS A 439 50.18 -13.12 -35.59
C LYS A 439 50.57 -13.02 -37.07
N ASP A 440 49.63 -12.65 -37.93
CA ASP A 440 49.88 -12.51 -39.37
C ASP A 440 50.82 -11.33 -39.64
N ARG A 441 50.64 -10.19 -38.97
CA ARG A 441 51.57 -9.04 -39.07
C ARG A 441 52.96 -9.36 -38.54
N THR A 442 53.08 -10.10 -37.43
CA THR A 442 54.38 -10.54 -36.91
C THR A 442 55.10 -11.43 -37.93
N ARG A 443 54.39 -12.37 -38.57
CA ARG A 443 54.96 -13.21 -39.64
C ARG A 443 55.42 -12.39 -40.85
N GLU A 444 54.61 -11.42 -41.30
CA GLU A 444 55.01 -10.52 -42.37
C GLU A 444 56.27 -9.72 -42.00
N LEU A 445 56.33 -9.19 -40.78
CA LEU A 445 57.50 -8.46 -40.27
C LEU A 445 58.75 -9.35 -40.23
N GLU A 446 58.63 -10.57 -39.71
CA GLU A 446 59.73 -11.55 -39.66
C GLU A 446 60.25 -11.88 -41.07
N ASN A 447 59.36 -12.10 -42.02
CA ASN A 447 59.72 -12.35 -43.42
C ASN A 447 60.42 -11.13 -44.05
N SER A 448 59.88 -9.93 -43.84
CA SER A 448 60.47 -8.70 -44.37
C SER A 448 61.84 -8.42 -43.73
N ASN A 449 62.01 -8.72 -42.45
CA ASN A 449 63.28 -8.59 -41.73
C ASN A 449 64.33 -9.61 -42.25
N ARG A 450 63.93 -10.86 -42.51
CA ARG A 450 64.80 -11.85 -43.16
C ARG A 450 65.25 -11.39 -44.55
N GLN A 451 64.34 -10.83 -45.37
CA GLN A 451 64.68 -10.28 -46.68
C GLN A 451 65.67 -9.11 -46.58
N LEU A 452 65.45 -8.19 -45.63
CA LEU A 452 66.37 -7.09 -45.34
C LEU A 452 67.75 -7.58 -44.92
N GLN A 453 67.84 -8.59 -44.05
CA GLN A 453 69.12 -9.20 -43.67
C GLN A 453 69.83 -9.83 -44.87
N GLN A 454 69.12 -10.58 -45.72
CA GLN A 454 69.69 -11.15 -46.93
C GLN A 454 70.17 -10.08 -47.92
N ALA A 455 69.41 -9.00 -48.10
CA ALA A 455 69.80 -7.87 -48.94
C ALA A 455 71.05 -7.17 -48.38
N ASN A 456 71.13 -6.96 -47.06
CA ASN A 456 72.30 -6.40 -46.39
C ASN A 456 73.54 -7.29 -46.58
N LEU A 457 73.41 -8.61 -46.41
CA LEU A 457 74.51 -9.55 -46.64
C LEU A 457 75.01 -9.47 -48.09
N LYS A 458 74.12 -9.48 -49.08
CA LYS A 458 74.49 -9.30 -50.50
C LYS A 458 75.18 -7.96 -50.76
N LEU A 459 74.70 -6.88 -50.15
CA LEU A 459 75.32 -5.55 -50.23
C LEU A 459 76.74 -5.55 -49.65
N GLN A 460 76.97 -6.21 -48.53
CA GLN A 460 78.29 -6.38 -47.94
C GLN A 460 79.21 -7.21 -48.84
N GLU A 461 78.72 -8.31 -49.42
CA GLU A 461 79.46 -9.13 -50.39
C GLU A 461 79.84 -8.32 -51.65
N MET A 462 78.91 -7.50 -52.14
CA MET A 462 79.14 -6.60 -53.27
C MET A 462 80.17 -5.51 -52.92
N ASP A 463 80.07 -4.88 -51.74
CA ASP A 463 81.06 -3.87 -51.30
C ASP A 463 82.44 -4.50 -51.15
N HIS A 464 82.53 -5.69 -50.55
CA HIS A 464 83.78 -6.43 -50.43
C HIS A 464 84.36 -6.81 -51.81
N SER A 465 83.52 -7.31 -52.73
CA SER A 465 83.94 -7.63 -54.10
C SER A 465 84.41 -6.39 -54.85
N ARG A 466 83.70 -5.26 -54.72
CA ARG A 466 84.09 -3.96 -55.27
C ARG A 466 85.43 -3.49 -54.72
N ARG A 467 85.63 -3.55 -53.40
CA ARG A 467 86.91 -3.21 -52.76
C ARG A 467 88.04 -4.08 -53.29
N ARG A 468 87.84 -5.41 -53.37
CA ARG A 468 88.82 -6.34 -53.94
C ARG A 468 89.15 -6.03 -55.40
N LEU A 469 88.15 -5.70 -56.22
CA LEU A 469 88.33 -5.24 -57.60
C LEU A 469 89.17 -3.95 -57.67
N LEU A 470 88.86 -2.97 -56.83
CA LEU A 470 89.63 -1.71 -56.75
C LEU A 470 91.06 -1.95 -56.27
N THR A 471 91.28 -2.86 -55.31
CA THR A 471 92.62 -3.26 -54.88
C THR A 471 93.38 -3.99 -55.98
N ASN A 472 92.75 -4.90 -56.72
CA ASN A 472 93.36 -5.60 -57.85
C ASN A 472 93.69 -4.63 -59.01
N ILE A 473 92.77 -3.73 -59.36
CA ILE A 473 93.01 -2.67 -60.35
C ILE A 473 94.14 -1.75 -59.90
N ALA A 474 94.20 -1.36 -58.63
CA ALA A 474 95.30 -0.56 -58.09
C ALA A 474 96.64 -1.33 -58.14
N HIS A 475 96.61 -2.65 -57.91
CA HIS A 475 97.79 -3.52 -58.03
C HIS A 475 98.27 -3.65 -59.49
N GLU A 476 97.34 -3.81 -60.45
CA GLU A 476 97.62 -3.88 -61.90
C GLU A 476 97.98 -2.53 -62.54
N LEU A 477 97.51 -1.40 -62.00
CA LEU A 477 97.91 -0.05 -62.42
C LEU A 477 99.23 0.40 -61.77
N GLY A 478 99.57 -0.16 -60.61
CA GLY A 478 100.86 0.08 -59.95
C GLY A 478 102.02 -0.72 -60.54
N THR A 479 101.74 -1.81 -61.25
CA THR A 479 102.76 -2.70 -61.81
C THR A 479 103.50 -2.17 -63.06
N PRO A 480 102.90 -1.36 -63.97
CA PRO A 480 103.64 -0.78 -65.09
C PRO A 480 104.51 0.42 -64.70
N LEU A 481 104.34 1.01 -63.52
CA LEU A 481 105.09 2.20 -63.08
C LEU A 481 106.49 1.90 -62.50
N SER A 482 106.88 0.63 -62.41
CA SER A 482 108.28 0.23 -62.12
C SER A 482 109.06 -0.23 -63.35
N SER A 483 108.43 -0.25 -64.54
CA SER A 483 109.06 -0.68 -65.80
C SER A 483 109.38 0.47 -66.77
N ILE A 484 109.07 1.73 -66.43
CA ILE A 484 109.35 2.92 -67.25
C ILE A 484 110.05 4.01 -66.40
N GLN A 485 111.03 3.59 -65.60
CA GLN A 485 112.17 4.42 -65.19
C GLN A 485 113.43 3.56 -65.36
N GLY A 486 113.72 3.23 -66.63
CA GLY A 486 115.03 2.87 -67.14
C GLY A 486 115.40 3.90 -68.19
#